data_AF-A5L424-F1
#
_entry.id   AF-A5L424-F1
#
_cell.length_a   1.000
_cell.length_b   1.000
_cell.length_c   1.000
_cell.angle_alpha   90.00
_cell.angle_beta   90.00
_cell.angle_gamma   90.00
#
_symmetry.space_group_name_H-M   'P 1'
#
loop_
_entity.id
_entity.type
_entity.pdbx_description
1 polymer ?
#
loop_
_entity_poly.entity_id
_entity_poly.type
_entity_poly.pdbx_seq_one_letter_code
_entity_poly.pdbx_strand_id
1 'polypeptide(L)' 'HLDCFKGNENRRLTTVFYMNDEWTEEDAGELVVYDLQDNHIATIPPKSGRLFVFLSEQFPHEVLPTNTERFSIAG' A
#
# COMPACT_ATOMS: atom_id res chain seq x y z
N HIS A 1 5.91 3.75 6.20
CA HIS A 1 6.25 5.15 5.87
C HIS A 1 4.98 5.95 5.56
N LEU A 2 5.07 7.28 5.59
CA LEU A 2 4.04 8.19 5.07
C LEU A 2 4.47 8.69 3.71
N ASP A 3 3.51 8.80 2.80
CA ASP A 3 3.74 9.23 1.43
C ASP A 3 3.92 10.74 1.28
N CYS A 4 3.27 11.48 2.17
CA CYS A 4 3.48 12.91 2.29
C CYS A 4 3.58 13.31 3.76
N PHE A 5 4.62 14.07 4.09
CA PHE A 5 4.73 14.69 5.41
C PHE A 5 3.85 15.94 5.46
N LYS A 6 3.25 16.20 6.63
CA LYS A 6 2.38 17.36 6.87
C LYS A 6 3.05 18.66 6.42
N GLY A 7 2.37 19.42 5.55
CA GLY A 7 2.84 20.70 5.03
C GLY A 7 3.48 20.65 3.63
N ASN A 8 3.60 19.47 3.01
CA ASN A 8 3.97 19.34 1.59
C ASN A 8 2.71 19.01 0.76
N GLU A 9 2.22 19.95 -0.05
CA GLU A 9 0.86 19.86 -0.62
C GLU A 9 0.77 19.14 -1.97
N ASN A 10 1.90 18.66 -2.53
CA ASN A 10 1.92 18.20 -3.91
C ASN A 10 1.28 16.82 -4.12
N ARG A 11 1.04 16.03 -3.06
CA ARG A 11 0.39 14.72 -3.13
C ARG A 11 -0.68 14.58 -2.05
N ARG A 12 -1.95 14.74 -2.43
CA ARG A 12 -3.11 14.63 -1.53
C ARG A 12 -3.64 13.20 -1.43
N LEU A 13 -3.64 12.50 -2.57
CA LEU A 13 -4.07 11.11 -2.68
C LEU A 13 -2.90 10.28 -3.18
N THR A 14 -2.84 9.05 -2.70
CA THR A 14 -2.02 7.99 -3.27
C THR A 14 -2.89 6.90 -3.82
N THR A 15 -2.52 6.44 -4.99
CA THR A 15 -3.11 5.33 -5.70
C THR A 15 -2.07 4.24 -5.88
N VAL A 16 -2.47 2.98 -5.70
CA VAL A 16 -1.65 1.81 -6.01
C VAL A 16 -2.51 0.81 -6.76
N PHE A 17 -2.17 0.53 -8.01
CA PHE A 17 -2.83 -0.48 -8.82
C PHE A 17 -1.95 -1.72 -8.93
N TYR A 18 -2.50 -2.88 -8.57
CA TYR A 18 -1.80 -4.16 -8.55
C TYR A 18 -2.08 -5.00 -9.79
N MET A 19 -1.06 -5.70 -10.28
CA MET A 19 -1.08 -6.51 -11.51
C MET A 19 -0.46 -7.90 -11.30
N ASN A 20 -0.69 -8.49 -10.13
CA ASN A 20 -0.13 -9.79 -9.76
C ASN A 20 -1.22 -10.87 -9.82
N ASP A 21 -1.30 -11.55 -10.96
CA ASP A 21 -2.25 -12.63 -11.18
C ASP A 21 -1.93 -13.83 -10.27
N GLU A 22 -2.96 -14.58 -9.87
CA GLU A 22 -2.83 -15.81 -9.06
C GLU A 22 -2.16 -15.65 -7.69
N TRP A 23 -2.10 -14.44 -7.12
CA TRP A 23 -1.48 -14.18 -5.80
C TRP A 23 -2.08 -15.01 -4.64
N THR A 24 -1.22 -15.73 -3.95
CA THR A 24 -1.52 -16.59 -2.80
C THR A 24 -0.99 -15.99 -1.49
N GLU A 25 -1.23 -16.66 -0.35
CA GLU A 25 -0.67 -16.24 0.94
C GLU A 25 0.84 -16.55 1.06
N GLU A 26 1.33 -17.55 0.33
CA GLU A 26 2.74 -17.98 0.34
C GLU A 26 3.67 -16.96 -0.34
N ASP A 27 3.11 -16.14 -1.24
CA ASP A 27 3.81 -15.08 -1.95
C ASP A 27 4.14 -13.87 -1.05
N ALA A 28 3.46 -13.73 0.09
CA ALA A 28 3.56 -12.62 1.04
C ALA A 28 3.35 -11.24 0.38
N GLY A 29 4.16 -10.22 0.71
CA GLY A 29 4.19 -8.94 -0.02
C GLY A 29 3.00 -7.99 0.22
N GLU A 30 2.24 -8.20 1.28
CA GLU A 30 1.07 -7.39 1.62
C GLU A 30 1.44 -5.93 1.92
N LEU A 31 0.51 -5.03 1.61
CA LEU A 31 0.54 -3.67 2.13
C LEU A 31 -0.15 -3.65 3.50
N VAL A 32 0.58 -3.29 4.53
CA VAL A 32 0.01 -3.07 5.87
C VAL A 32 -0.21 -1.58 6.08
N VAL A 33 -1.40 -1.23 6.56
CA VAL A 33 -1.84 0.16 6.74
C VAL A 33 -2.15 0.39 8.20
N TYR A 34 -1.70 1.54 8.71
CA TYR A 34 -1.84 1.97 10.08
C TYR A 34 -2.55 3.33 10.15
N ASP A 35 -3.05 3.69 11.33
CA ASP A 35 -3.41 5.07 11.64
C ASP A 35 -2.18 5.88 12.10
N LEU A 36 -2.38 7.17 12.41
CA LEU A 36 -1.31 8.05 12.89
C LEU A 36 -0.89 7.77 14.35
N GLN A 37 -1.54 6.82 15.02
CA GLN A 37 -1.19 6.33 16.36
C GLN A 37 -0.53 4.94 16.29
N ASP A 38 -0.12 4.51 15.09
CA ASP A 38 0.48 3.20 14.80
C ASP A 38 -0.43 1.99 15.08
N ASN A 39 -1.74 2.19 15.17
CA ASN A 39 -2.68 1.07 15.24
C ASN A 39 -2.90 0.47 13.86
N HIS A 40 -2.91 -0.87 13.79
CA HIS A 40 -3.24 -1.60 12.56
C HIS A 40 -4.67 -1.29 12.09
N ILE A 41 -4.81 -0.98 10.80
CA ILE A 41 -6.11 -0.79 10.14
C ILE A 41 -6.41 -1.95 9.20
N ALA A 42 -5.46 -2.30 8.34
CA ALA A 42 -5.69 -3.26 7.27
C ALA A 42 -4.41 -3.90 6.77
N THR A 43 -4.56 -5.13 6.27
CA THR A 43 -3.53 -5.85 5.51
C THR A 43 -4.11 -6.20 4.14
N ILE A 44 -3.50 -5.68 3.07
CA ILE A 44 -4.02 -5.78 1.71
C ILE A 44 -3.06 -6.60 0.84
N PRO A 45 -3.45 -7.81 0.39
CA PRO A 45 -2.64 -8.54 -0.59
C PRO A 45 -2.65 -7.82 -1.95
N PRO A 46 -1.53 -7.81 -2.69
CA PRO A 46 -1.37 -7.10 -3.95
C PRO A 46 -2.00 -7.85 -5.14
N LYS A 47 -3.26 -8.26 -5.02
CA LYS A 47 -3.95 -9.05 -6.06
C LYS A 47 -4.24 -8.22 -7.32
N SER A 48 -4.07 -8.83 -8.49
CA SER A 48 -4.38 -8.22 -9.80
C SER A 48 -5.77 -7.58 -9.86
N GLY A 49 -5.87 -6.44 -10.54
CA GLY A 49 -7.11 -5.68 -10.71
C GLY A 49 -7.53 -4.85 -9.50
N ARG A 50 -6.76 -4.87 -8.41
CA ARG A 50 -7.04 -4.07 -7.21
C ARG A 50 -6.43 -2.68 -7.32
N LEU A 51 -7.29 -1.67 -7.22
CA LEU A 51 -6.90 -0.28 -7.01
C LEU A 51 -7.06 0.08 -5.52
N PHE A 52 -5.97 0.43 -4.86
CA PHE A 52 -5.96 0.96 -3.51
C PHE A 52 -5.75 2.47 -3.53
N VAL A 53 -6.63 3.23 -2.87
CA VAL A 53 -6.61 4.70 -2.87
C VAL A 53 -6.74 5.21 -1.44
N PHE A 54 -5.86 6.12 -1.01
CA PHE A 54 -5.85 6.67 0.34
C PHE A 54 -5.26 8.09 0.38
N LEU A 55 -5.51 8.80 1.48
CA LEU A 55 -4.95 10.14 1.71
C LEU A 55 -3.48 10.03 2.13
N SER A 56 -2.59 10.65 1.36
CA SER A 56 -1.13 10.47 1.48
C SER A 56 -0.55 10.88 2.84
N GLU A 57 -1.22 11.78 3.55
CA GLU A 57 -0.77 12.31 4.85
C GLU A 57 -1.40 11.60 6.06
N GLN A 58 -2.37 10.70 5.86
CA GLN A 58 -3.17 10.14 6.95
C GLN A 58 -2.87 8.68 7.27
N PHE A 59 -2.34 7.93 6.30
CA PHE A 59 -2.23 6.48 6.40
C PHE A 59 -0.78 6.03 6.25
N PRO A 60 -0.01 5.97 7.36
CA PRO A 60 1.27 5.28 7.36
C PRO A 60 1.07 3.83 6.87
N HIS A 61 1.97 3.36 6.03
CA HIS A 61 1.88 2.02 5.48
C HIS A 61 3.25 1.46 5.15
N GLU A 62 3.37 0.13 5.16
CA GLU A 62 4.59 -0.57 4.76
C GLU A 62 4.25 -1.71 3.80
N VAL A 63 5.19 -2.03 2.93
CA VAL A 63 5.11 -3.20 2.06
C VAL A 63 5.96 -4.28 2.73
N LEU A 64 5.33 -5.39 3.08
CA LEU A 64 6.05 -6.53 3.64
C LEU A 64 6.97 -7.16 2.58
N PRO A 65 8.03 -7.88 3.00
CA PRO A 65 8.82 -8.69 2.09
C PRO A 65 7.94 -9.67 1.31
N THR A 66 8.32 -9.92 0.06
CA THR A 66 7.64 -10.88 -0.82
C THR A 66 8.63 -11.95 -1.26
N ASN A 67 8.12 -13.14 -1.55
CA ASN A 67 8.90 -14.29 -2.01
C ASN A 67 8.96 -14.39 -3.55
N THR A 68 8.25 -13.51 -4.26
CA THR A 68 8.10 -13.53 -5.72
C THR A 68 8.13 -12.11 -6.31
N GLU A 69 8.08 -11.98 -7.64
CA GLU A 69 8.00 -10.68 -8.29
C GLU A 69 6.65 -10.00 -8.00
N ARG A 70 6.69 -8.71 -7.64
CA ARG A 70 5.52 -7.93 -7.24
C ARG A 70 5.43 -6.64 -8.05
N PHE A 71 4.44 -6.58 -8.93
CA PHE A 71 4.14 -5.47 -9.82
C PHE A 71 3.06 -4.55 -9.24
N SER A 72 3.31 -3.24 -9.32
CA SER A 72 2.33 -2.20 -9.02
C SER A 72 2.64 -0.91 -9.76
N ILE A 73 1.61 -0.12 -10.06
CA ILE A 73 1.74 1.28 -10.50
C ILE A 73 1.28 2.16 -9.34
N ALA A 74 2.12 3.11 -8.93
CA ALA A 74 1.80 4.09 -7.89
C ALA A 74 1.73 5.51 -8.46
N GLY A 75 0.82 6.32 -7.90
CA GLY A 75 0.59 7.72 -8.29
C GLY A 75 0.09 8.56 -7.13
#